data_AF-A0A428RY96-F1
#
_entry.id   AF-A0A428RY96-F1
#
_cell.length_a   1.000
_cell.length_b   1.000
_cell.length_c   1.000
_cell.angle_alpha   90.00
_cell.angle_beta   90.00
_cell.angle_gamma   90.00
#
_symmetry.space_group_name_H-M   'P 1'
#
loop_
_entity.id
_entity.type
_entity.pdbx_description
1 polymer ?
#
loop_
_entity_poly.entity_id
_entity_poly.type
_entity_poly.pdbx_seq_one_letter_code
_entity_poly.pdbx_strand_id
1 'polypeptide(L)'
;MESASESESESDDIPHEPAYSPQELADIFLDFYNFLKTIHFQDVNLKLPPPGGWPDLVLPSTSQKSDRVYEVMRRLPYFDDAPEALLHYNSRLYDYTHMSLARVDEAFSFIDESLKDSNYSVRREMDIDVFDTFPFSDGFERGGKVMYLNVWDGEITQESLLMDLGDPDNARSYFGRLREDFECLRLIPCYNRTMIEAKRVPEHTRTITEEQVAAQSEEWGTDLDVQYIRQLYRSFGWPHAFRKDEAIGAVDQLMGKIKDKRGKWKFMWSNRNGLS
;
A
#
# COMPACT_ATOMS: atom_id res chain seq x y z
N MET A 1 -25.85 -3.29 55.01
CA MET A 1 -25.08 -4.37 54.38
C MET A 1 -25.55 -4.47 52.95
N GLU A 2 -24.90 -3.69 52.09
CA GLU A 2 -25.05 -3.78 50.64
C GLU A 2 -24.40 -5.07 50.17
N SER A 3 -25.15 -5.84 49.39
CA SER A 3 -24.62 -6.95 48.60
C SER A 3 -24.74 -6.51 47.15
N ALA A 4 -23.70 -5.85 46.63
CA ALA A 4 -23.53 -5.71 45.19
C ALA A 4 -22.96 -7.04 44.69
N SER A 5 -23.81 -7.82 44.02
CA SER A 5 -23.35 -8.93 43.19
C SER A 5 -22.69 -8.34 41.95
N GLU A 6 -21.38 -8.50 41.83
CA GLU A 6 -20.64 -8.30 40.59
C GLU A 6 -21.23 -9.23 39.53
N SER A 7 -21.84 -8.63 38.51
CA SER A 7 -22.20 -9.33 37.28
C SER A 7 -20.97 -9.35 36.38
N GLU A 8 -20.23 -10.45 36.39
CA GLU A 8 -19.29 -10.79 35.32
C GLU A 8 -20.11 -11.03 34.05
N SER A 9 -20.22 -10.01 33.20
CA SER A 9 -20.73 -10.17 31.84
C SER A 9 -19.58 -10.69 30.97
N GLU A 10 -19.39 -12.01 30.94
CA GLU A 10 -18.62 -12.67 29.89
C GLU A 10 -19.30 -12.35 28.54
N SER A 11 -18.64 -11.55 27.70
CA SER A 11 -19.13 -11.19 26.38
C SER A 11 -18.90 -12.36 25.41
N ASP A 12 -19.90 -13.24 25.31
CA ASP A 12 -19.94 -14.39 24.37
C ASP A 12 -19.83 -14.01 22.87
N ASP A 13 -19.73 -12.71 22.54
CA ASP A 13 -19.75 -12.20 21.16
C ASP A 13 -18.36 -11.90 20.55
N ILE A 14 -17.25 -12.06 21.27
CA ILE A 14 -15.91 -11.81 20.71
C ILE A 14 -15.47 -12.99 19.82
N PRO A 15 -15.14 -12.77 18.53
CA PRO A 15 -14.68 -13.85 17.66
C PRO A 15 -13.42 -14.56 18.17
N HIS A 16 -13.53 -15.86 18.43
CA HIS A 16 -12.44 -16.72 18.90
C HIS A 16 -11.65 -17.41 17.79
N GLU A 17 -12.14 -17.40 16.56
CA GLU A 17 -11.44 -17.96 15.39
C GLU A 17 -10.81 -16.84 14.54
N PRO A 18 -9.65 -17.09 13.89
CA PRO A 18 -9.10 -16.15 12.93
C PRO A 18 -10.08 -15.86 11.78
N ALA A 19 -10.08 -14.62 11.28
CA ALA A 19 -11.01 -14.21 10.21
C ALA A 19 -10.76 -14.93 8.88
N TYR A 20 -9.50 -15.28 8.64
CA TYR A 20 -9.02 -15.96 7.43
C TYR A 20 -7.96 -16.97 7.82
N SER A 21 -7.88 -18.08 7.12
CA SER A 21 -6.70 -18.93 7.12
C SER A 21 -5.48 -18.20 6.50
N PRO A 22 -4.24 -18.65 6.81
CA PRO A 22 -3.05 -18.09 6.17
C PRO A 22 -3.06 -18.18 4.64
N GLN A 23 -3.68 -19.22 4.08
CA GLN A 23 -3.83 -19.36 2.63
C GLN A 23 -4.83 -18.35 2.07
N GLU A 24 -5.97 -18.13 2.72
CA GLU A 24 -6.94 -17.14 2.26
C GLU A 24 -6.37 -15.71 2.29
N LEU A 25 -5.54 -15.37 3.28
CA LEU A 25 -4.80 -14.11 3.28
C LEU A 25 -3.83 -14.02 2.09
N ALA A 26 -3.08 -15.09 1.82
CA ALA A 26 -2.19 -15.13 0.65
C ALA A 26 -2.96 -14.96 -0.67
N ASP A 27 -4.13 -15.58 -0.81
CA ASP A 27 -4.97 -15.47 -1.99
C ASP A 27 -5.54 -14.05 -2.16
N ILE A 28 -5.92 -13.37 -1.06
CA ILE A 28 -6.37 -11.98 -1.06
C ILE A 28 -5.24 -11.05 -1.56
N PHE A 29 -4.02 -11.22 -1.05
CA PHE A 29 -2.86 -10.45 -1.50
C PHE A 29 -2.53 -10.74 -2.96
N LEU A 30 -2.55 -12.01 -3.37
CA LEU A 30 -2.24 -12.43 -4.73
C LEU A 30 -3.24 -11.86 -5.75
N ASP A 31 -4.55 -11.85 -5.44
CA ASP A 31 -5.56 -11.24 -6.30
C ASP A 31 -5.28 -9.75 -6.54
N PHE A 32 -4.99 -9.01 -5.46
CA PHE A 32 -4.66 -7.59 -5.57
C PHE A 32 -3.34 -7.35 -6.30
N TYR A 33 -2.30 -8.14 -6.04
CA TYR A 33 -1.01 -8.02 -6.74
C TYR A 33 -1.12 -8.36 -8.23
N ASN A 34 -1.98 -9.33 -8.59
CA ASN A 34 -2.29 -9.59 -10.00
C ASN A 34 -2.93 -8.39 -10.68
N PHE A 35 -3.81 -7.66 -10.00
CA PHE A 35 -4.33 -6.38 -10.50
C PHE A 35 -3.20 -5.34 -10.66
N LEU A 36 -2.33 -5.17 -9.66
CA LEU A 36 -1.23 -4.20 -9.75
C LEU A 36 -0.31 -4.41 -10.97
N LYS A 37 -0.10 -5.67 -11.38
CA LYS A 37 0.65 -6.01 -12.60
C LYS A 37 0.01 -5.50 -13.89
N THR A 38 -1.31 -5.36 -13.93
CA THR A 38 -2.00 -4.88 -15.13
C THR A 38 -1.87 -3.37 -15.29
N ILE A 39 -1.52 -2.65 -14.22
CA ILE A 39 -1.55 -1.18 -14.22
C ILE A 39 -0.16 -0.53 -14.14
N HIS A 40 0.75 -0.98 -13.26
CA HIS A 40 2.08 -0.37 -13.16
C HIS A 40 3.21 -1.26 -12.62
N PHE A 41 2.91 -2.36 -11.93
CA PHE A 41 3.94 -3.34 -11.58
C PHE A 41 4.34 -4.20 -12.77
N GLN A 42 5.53 -4.80 -12.72
CA GLN A 42 6.01 -5.72 -13.75
C GLN A 42 5.73 -7.17 -13.34
N ASP A 43 5.25 -7.99 -14.28
CA ASP A 43 4.89 -9.39 -14.01
C ASP A 43 6.09 -10.24 -13.58
N VAL A 44 7.24 -10.01 -14.21
CA VAL A 44 8.52 -10.68 -13.90
C VAL A 44 8.95 -10.50 -12.43
N ASN A 45 8.50 -9.44 -11.77
CA ASN A 45 8.87 -9.16 -10.38
C ASN A 45 8.00 -9.92 -9.38
N LEU A 46 6.79 -10.38 -9.73
CA LEU A 46 5.94 -11.10 -8.78
C LEU A 46 6.44 -12.54 -8.59
N LYS A 47 6.93 -12.86 -7.40
CA LYS A 47 7.36 -14.20 -7.01
C LYS A 47 6.30 -14.86 -6.14
N LEU A 48 6.00 -16.12 -6.47
CA LEU A 48 5.06 -16.95 -5.72
C LEU A 48 5.83 -17.86 -4.75
N PRO A 49 5.30 -18.11 -3.54
CA PRO A 49 5.91 -19.05 -2.62
C PRO A 49 5.91 -20.46 -3.21
N PRO A 50 6.91 -21.31 -2.88
CA PRO A 50 6.84 -22.73 -3.18
C PRO A 50 5.73 -23.42 -2.36
N PRO A 51 5.34 -24.68 -2.66
CA PRO A 51 4.22 -25.36 -1.99
C PRO A 51 4.31 -25.46 -0.45
N GLY A 52 5.50 -25.33 0.13
CA GLY A 52 5.72 -25.30 1.59
C GLY A 52 5.87 -23.91 2.20
N GLY A 53 5.69 -22.84 1.41
CA GLY A 53 6.04 -21.48 1.80
C GLY A 53 7.54 -21.19 1.70
N TRP A 54 7.92 -19.92 1.82
CA TRP A 54 9.33 -19.48 1.80
C TRP A 54 10.11 -20.10 2.97
N PRO A 55 11.08 -21.00 2.72
CA PRO A 55 11.78 -21.71 3.80
C PRO A 55 12.82 -20.83 4.51
N ASP A 56 13.40 -19.86 3.79
CA ASP A 56 14.59 -19.11 4.20
C ASP A 56 14.27 -17.65 4.56
N LEU A 57 13.05 -17.34 5.02
CA LEU A 57 12.75 -16.00 5.53
C LEU A 57 13.62 -15.71 6.76
N VAL A 58 14.38 -14.63 6.67
CA VAL A 58 15.22 -14.16 7.77
C VAL A 58 14.32 -13.42 8.76
N LEU A 59 13.86 -14.13 9.78
CA LEU A 59 12.91 -13.63 10.77
C LEU A 59 13.60 -13.50 12.14
N PRO A 60 13.26 -12.49 12.96
CA PRO A 60 13.95 -12.28 14.22
C PRO A 60 13.50 -13.29 15.27
N SER A 61 14.44 -14.08 15.77
CA SER A 61 14.18 -15.04 16.84
C SER A 61 13.80 -14.38 18.18
N THR A 62 14.11 -13.10 18.35
CA THR A 62 13.80 -12.30 19.55
C THR A 62 12.52 -11.52 19.44
N SER A 63 11.87 -11.51 18.27
CA SER A 63 10.62 -10.78 18.10
C SER A 63 9.48 -11.52 18.80
N GLN A 64 8.59 -10.75 19.40
CA GLN A 64 7.40 -11.26 20.10
C GLN A 64 6.24 -11.59 19.15
N LYS A 65 6.42 -11.46 17.82
CA LYS A 65 5.36 -11.78 16.85
C LYS A 65 4.90 -13.24 16.97
N SER A 66 3.61 -13.45 16.75
CA SER A 66 2.99 -14.77 16.86
C SER A 66 3.43 -15.71 15.74
N ASP A 67 3.35 -17.02 15.99
CA ASP A 67 3.64 -18.04 14.97
C ASP A 67 2.79 -17.85 13.70
N ARG A 68 1.58 -17.30 13.86
CA ARG A 68 0.66 -17.00 12.77
C ARG A 68 1.20 -15.94 11.83
N VAL A 69 1.86 -14.89 12.34
CA VAL A 69 2.51 -13.87 11.51
C VAL A 69 3.52 -14.52 10.58
N TYR A 70 4.41 -15.33 11.13
CA TYR A 70 5.43 -16.04 10.35
C TYR A 70 4.81 -17.04 9.37
N GLU A 71 3.72 -17.70 9.79
CA GLU A 71 2.96 -18.60 8.94
C GLU A 71 2.36 -17.90 7.70
N VAL A 72 1.81 -16.70 7.88
CA VAL A 72 1.26 -15.87 6.79
C VAL A 72 2.37 -15.35 5.90
N MET A 73 3.43 -14.76 6.47
CA MET A 73 4.56 -14.22 5.70
C MET A 73 5.18 -15.28 4.77
N ARG A 74 5.35 -16.52 5.23
CA ARG A 74 5.87 -17.61 4.39
C ARG A 74 4.98 -17.94 3.18
N ARG A 75 3.68 -17.61 3.23
CA ARG A 75 2.72 -17.88 2.15
C ARG A 75 2.43 -16.67 1.28
N LEU A 76 2.88 -15.48 1.64
CA LEU A 76 2.63 -14.30 0.80
C LEU A 76 3.45 -14.35 -0.49
N PRO A 77 2.87 -13.90 -1.62
CA PRO A 77 3.67 -13.52 -2.78
C PRO A 77 4.43 -12.23 -2.48
N TYR A 78 5.60 -12.06 -3.09
CA TYR A 78 6.43 -10.86 -2.94
C TYR A 78 6.84 -10.31 -4.31
N PHE A 79 6.98 -8.99 -4.41
CA PHE A 79 7.60 -8.37 -5.58
C PHE A 79 9.10 -8.22 -5.34
N ASP A 80 9.89 -8.94 -6.12
CA ASP A 80 11.34 -8.80 -6.20
C ASP A 80 11.70 -7.36 -6.59
N ASP A 81 12.52 -6.72 -5.76
CA ASP A 81 12.93 -5.31 -5.75
C ASP A 81 12.31 -4.49 -6.89
N ALA A 82 11.13 -3.90 -6.62
CA ALA A 82 10.36 -3.11 -7.58
C ALA A 82 10.44 -1.60 -7.26
N PRO A 83 11.64 -0.97 -7.28
CA PRO A 83 11.84 0.39 -6.81
C PRO A 83 11.10 1.44 -7.64
N GLU A 84 10.63 1.06 -8.82
CA GLU A 84 10.00 1.92 -9.83
C GLU A 84 8.47 2.01 -9.66
N ALA A 85 7.87 1.11 -8.87
CA ALA A 85 6.43 1.02 -8.62
C ALA A 85 6.11 1.25 -7.14
N LEU A 86 4.95 1.86 -6.88
CA LEU A 86 4.46 2.14 -5.53
C LEU A 86 3.15 1.41 -5.26
N LEU A 87 2.96 0.95 -4.03
CA LEU A 87 1.67 0.44 -3.55
C LEU A 87 0.64 1.57 -3.42
N HIS A 88 1.11 2.71 -2.89
CA HIS A 88 0.32 3.92 -2.63
C HIS A 88 1.25 5.15 -2.66
N TYR A 89 0.72 6.35 -2.46
CA TYR A 89 1.50 7.58 -2.24
C TYR A 89 2.68 7.34 -1.28
N ASN A 90 3.89 7.48 -1.83
CA ASN A 90 5.18 7.20 -1.20
C ASN A 90 5.17 5.95 -0.30
N SER A 91 4.65 4.85 -0.83
CA SER A 91 4.57 3.56 -0.13
C SER A 91 5.11 2.44 -1.01
N ARG A 92 6.12 1.73 -0.53
CA ARG A 92 6.74 0.59 -1.23
C ARG A 92 6.37 -0.71 -0.55
N LEU A 93 6.20 -1.77 -1.32
CA LEU A 93 6.02 -3.10 -0.73
C LEU A 93 7.33 -3.58 -0.12
N TYR A 94 7.23 -4.27 1.03
CA TYR A 94 8.35 -5.03 1.56
C TYR A 94 8.51 -6.33 0.77
N ASP A 95 9.77 -6.68 0.48
CA ASP A 95 10.16 -8.01 0.02
C ASP A 95 10.97 -8.70 1.11
N TYR A 96 10.27 -9.43 1.98
CA TYR A 96 10.88 -10.17 3.08
C TYR A 96 11.81 -11.29 2.61
N THR A 97 11.75 -11.71 1.34
CA THR A 97 12.63 -12.75 0.81
C THR A 97 14.05 -12.27 0.55
N HIS A 98 14.25 -10.96 0.42
CA HIS A 98 15.56 -10.33 0.18
C HIS A 98 16.00 -9.35 1.29
N MET A 99 15.16 -9.13 2.31
CA MET A 99 15.52 -8.26 3.44
C MET A 99 16.57 -8.89 4.36
N SER A 100 17.49 -8.06 4.85
CA SER A 100 18.40 -8.45 5.92
C SER A 100 17.67 -8.50 7.27
N LEU A 101 18.18 -9.30 8.21
CA LEU A 101 17.62 -9.39 9.57
C LEU A 101 17.42 -8.01 10.20
N ALA A 102 18.44 -7.13 10.11
CA ALA A 102 18.37 -5.78 10.66
C ALA A 102 17.25 -4.93 10.06
N ARG A 103 16.90 -5.12 8.78
CA ARG A 103 15.78 -4.43 8.14
C ARG A 103 14.43 -5.01 8.56
N VAL A 104 14.36 -6.32 8.78
CA VAL A 104 13.14 -6.95 9.31
C VAL A 104 12.90 -6.49 10.75
N ASP A 105 13.95 -6.45 11.58
CA ASP A 105 13.90 -5.90 12.93
C ASP A 105 13.43 -4.44 12.93
N GLU A 106 14.04 -3.59 12.10
CA GLU A 106 13.63 -2.18 11.98
C GLU A 106 12.15 -2.04 11.60
N ALA A 107 11.67 -2.83 10.64
CA ALA A 107 10.28 -2.80 10.23
C ALA A 107 9.33 -3.21 11.37
N PHE A 108 9.67 -4.25 12.14
CA PHE A 108 8.85 -4.71 13.26
C PHE A 108 8.87 -3.70 14.41
N SER A 109 10.06 -3.23 14.81
CA SER A 109 10.21 -2.23 15.88
C SER A 109 9.48 -0.93 15.56
N PHE A 110 9.49 -0.47 14.31
CA PHE A 110 8.75 0.73 13.91
C PHE A 110 7.25 0.59 14.21
N ILE A 111 6.64 -0.55 13.86
CA ILE A 111 5.22 -0.78 14.13
C ILE A 111 4.95 -0.93 15.62
N ASP A 112 5.78 -1.66 16.35
CA ASP A 112 5.61 -1.86 17.79
C ASP A 112 5.68 -0.51 18.54
N GLU A 113 6.61 0.38 18.15
CA GLU A 113 6.73 1.74 18.69
C GLU A 113 5.55 2.64 18.30
N SER A 114 5.10 2.59 17.04
CA SER A 114 3.96 3.38 16.56
C SER A 114 2.66 3.01 17.27
N LEU A 115 2.46 1.73 17.56
CA LEU A 115 1.23 1.21 18.17
C LEU A 115 1.28 1.18 19.71
N LYS A 116 2.44 1.44 20.33
CA LYS A 116 2.60 1.47 21.79
C LYS A 116 2.02 0.21 22.46
N ASP A 117 2.34 -0.94 21.88
CA ASP A 117 1.93 -2.28 22.35
C ASP A 117 0.44 -2.62 22.23
N SER A 118 -0.40 -1.79 21.61
CA SER A 118 -1.82 -2.10 21.36
C SER A 118 -2.34 -1.59 20.02
N ASN A 119 -3.16 -2.36 19.33
CA ASN A 119 -3.84 -1.95 18.09
C ASN A 119 -5.35 -2.16 18.23
N TYR A 120 -6.16 -1.21 17.76
CA TYR A 120 -7.61 -1.41 17.76
C TYR A 120 -8.00 -2.47 16.71
N SER A 121 -8.91 -3.38 17.06
CA SER A 121 -9.53 -4.34 16.15
C SER A 121 -11.00 -3.97 15.96
N VAL A 122 -11.40 -3.70 14.72
CA VAL A 122 -12.81 -3.36 14.42
C VAL A 122 -13.69 -4.60 14.56
N ARG A 123 -13.19 -5.77 14.14
CA ARG A 123 -13.88 -7.06 14.23
C ARG A 123 -14.18 -7.48 15.67
N ARG A 124 -13.31 -7.12 16.62
CA ARG A 124 -13.47 -7.46 18.04
C ARG A 124 -13.94 -6.28 18.90
N GLU A 125 -14.02 -5.09 18.30
CA GLU A 125 -14.38 -3.83 18.94
C GLU A 125 -13.53 -3.50 20.18
N MET A 126 -12.26 -3.91 20.19
CA MET A 126 -11.35 -3.74 21.33
C MET A 126 -9.90 -3.59 20.89
N ASP A 127 -9.06 -3.07 21.79
CA ASP A 127 -7.61 -3.08 21.62
C ASP A 127 -7.06 -4.51 21.77
N ILE A 128 -6.21 -4.90 20.83
CA ILE A 128 -5.52 -6.18 20.76
C ILE A 128 -4.00 -5.98 20.85
N ASP A 129 -3.29 -7.05 21.17
CA ASP A 129 -1.84 -7.06 21.16
C ASP A 129 -1.28 -6.92 19.72
N VAL A 130 -0.18 -6.19 19.58
CA VAL A 130 0.53 -5.96 18.31
C VAL A 130 1.29 -7.18 17.81
N PHE A 131 1.42 -8.26 18.58
CA PHE A 131 2.13 -9.48 18.18
C PHE A 131 1.50 -10.22 17.00
N ASP A 132 0.21 -10.02 16.75
CA ASP A 132 -0.48 -10.52 15.56
C ASP A 132 -0.39 -9.56 14.35
N THR A 133 0.49 -8.56 14.40
CA THR A 133 0.64 -7.58 13.32
C THR A 133 2.02 -7.59 12.68
N PHE A 134 2.10 -7.36 11.37
CA PHE A 134 3.36 -7.05 10.70
C PHE A 134 3.16 -6.05 9.55
N PRO A 135 4.14 -5.17 9.27
CA PRO A 135 4.05 -4.26 8.14
C PRO A 135 4.32 -5.00 6.82
N PHE A 136 3.56 -4.68 5.78
CA PHE A 136 3.84 -5.19 4.42
C PHE A 136 4.22 -4.07 3.45
N SER A 137 4.26 -2.82 3.91
CA SER A 137 4.81 -1.69 3.16
C SER A 137 5.65 -0.74 4.01
N ASP A 138 6.57 -0.06 3.34
CA ASP A 138 7.42 1.01 3.86
C ASP A 138 6.94 2.36 3.30
N GLY A 139 6.57 3.27 4.21
CA GLY A 139 6.22 4.65 3.88
C GLY A 139 7.47 5.51 3.88
N PHE A 140 7.56 6.49 2.97
CA PHE A 140 8.67 7.44 2.99
C PHE A 140 8.21 8.87 2.75
N GLU A 141 9.00 9.81 3.29
CA GLU A 141 8.64 11.24 3.35
C GLU A 141 7.33 11.52 4.10
N ARG A 142 7.05 12.81 4.31
CA ARG A 142 5.83 13.23 5.00
C ARG A 142 4.59 12.81 4.19
N GLY A 143 3.64 12.16 4.87
CA GLY A 143 2.38 11.70 4.28
C GLY A 143 2.46 10.37 3.51
N GLY A 144 3.66 9.77 3.38
CA GLY A 144 3.82 8.43 2.84
C GLY A 144 3.04 7.40 3.65
N LYS A 145 2.57 6.34 2.99
CA LYS A 145 1.70 5.34 3.63
C LYS A 145 2.47 4.13 4.12
N VAL A 146 2.31 3.81 5.39
CA VAL A 146 2.71 2.53 5.97
C VAL A 146 1.45 1.70 6.13
N MET A 147 1.49 0.43 5.73
CA MET A 147 0.40 -0.50 5.91
C MET A 147 0.89 -1.73 6.65
N TYR A 148 0.11 -2.16 7.62
CA TYR A 148 0.34 -3.38 8.37
C TYR A 148 -0.94 -4.22 8.45
N LEU A 149 -0.74 -5.53 8.56
CA LEU A 149 -1.80 -6.52 8.60
C LEU A 149 -1.87 -7.12 10.00
N ASN A 150 -3.04 -7.05 10.63
CA ASN A 150 -3.43 -7.93 11.73
C ASN A 150 -3.85 -9.29 11.16
N VAL A 151 -3.02 -10.32 11.35
CA VAL A 151 -3.22 -11.66 10.77
C VAL A 151 -4.31 -12.47 11.45
N TRP A 152 -4.72 -12.06 12.66
CA TRP A 152 -5.78 -12.74 13.38
C TRP A 152 -7.15 -12.29 12.89
N ASP A 153 -7.39 -10.96 12.88
CA ASP A 153 -8.69 -10.42 12.47
C ASP A 153 -8.78 -10.14 10.97
N GLY A 154 -7.66 -10.30 10.24
CA GLY A 154 -7.65 -10.08 8.81
C GLY A 154 -7.89 -8.63 8.46
N GLU A 155 -7.32 -7.72 9.24
CA GLU A 155 -7.51 -6.27 9.12
C GLU A 155 -6.22 -5.59 8.68
N ILE A 156 -6.33 -4.68 7.73
CA ILE A 156 -5.25 -3.83 7.27
C ILE A 156 -5.49 -2.44 7.84
N THR A 157 -4.47 -1.89 8.50
CA THR A 157 -4.45 -0.50 8.91
C THR A 157 -3.49 0.27 8.02
N GLN A 158 -3.89 1.48 7.63
CA GLN A 158 -3.06 2.41 6.89
C GLN A 158 -2.70 3.61 7.77
N GLU A 159 -1.41 3.77 8.03
CA GLU A 159 -0.86 4.93 8.71
C GLU A 159 -0.29 5.92 7.69
N SER A 160 -0.52 7.21 7.90
CA SER A 160 0.13 8.28 7.13
C SER A 160 1.26 8.87 7.96
N LEU A 161 2.51 8.75 7.50
CA LEU A 161 3.68 9.24 8.24
C LEU A 161 3.53 10.71 8.64
N LEU A 162 3.71 10.99 9.93
CA LEU A 162 3.57 12.31 10.56
C LEU A 162 2.16 12.91 10.47
N MET A 163 1.13 12.06 10.38
CA MET A 163 -0.29 12.41 10.33
C MET A 163 -1.12 11.37 11.12
N ASP A 164 -2.45 11.41 10.97
CA ASP A 164 -3.37 10.54 11.70
C ASP A 164 -3.31 9.07 11.22
N LEU A 165 -3.51 8.16 12.17
CA LEU A 165 -3.72 6.74 11.93
C LEU A 165 -5.14 6.56 11.33
N GLY A 166 -5.25 5.79 10.26
CA GLY A 166 -6.56 5.39 9.74
C GLY A 166 -7.16 4.25 10.55
N ASP A 167 -8.48 4.11 10.53
CA ASP A 167 -9.13 2.95 11.14
C ASP A 167 -8.74 1.64 10.40
N PRO A 168 -8.56 0.52 11.13
CA PRO A 168 -8.39 -0.79 10.52
C PRO A 168 -9.59 -1.13 9.64
N ASP A 169 -9.35 -1.90 8.58
CA ASP A 169 -10.41 -2.44 7.77
C ASP A 169 -10.11 -3.86 7.30
N ASN A 170 -11.17 -4.65 7.10
CA ASN A 170 -11.06 -5.99 6.57
C ASN A 170 -10.21 -6.03 5.28
N ALA A 171 -9.23 -6.94 5.21
CA ALA A 171 -8.21 -6.98 4.16
C ALA A 171 -8.81 -7.03 2.74
N ARG A 172 -9.92 -7.77 2.55
CA ARG A 172 -10.62 -7.83 1.26
C ARG A 172 -11.27 -6.50 0.92
N SER A 173 -11.93 -5.87 1.89
CA SER A 173 -12.55 -4.56 1.73
C SER A 173 -11.51 -3.47 1.45
N TYR A 174 -10.37 -3.50 2.16
CA TYR A 174 -9.28 -2.56 2.00
C TYR A 174 -8.70 -2.63 0.58
N PHE A 175 -8.29 -3.81 0.13
CA PHE A 175 -7.75 -3.96 -1.23
C PHE A 175 -8.81 -3.72 -2.31
N GLY A 176 -10.08 -4.04 -2.05
CA GLY A 176 -11.19 -3.70 -2.94
C GLY A 176 -11.31 -2.19 -3.15
N ARG A 177 -11.27 -1.38 -2.08
CA ARG A 177 -11.31 0.09 -2.17
C ARG A 177 -10.04 0.66 -2.79
N LEU A 178 -8.87 0.14 -2.45
CA LEU A 178 -7.61 0.59 -3.03
C LEU A 178 -7.56 0.29 -4.55
N ARG A 179 -8.06 -0.88 -4.96
CA ARG A 179 -8.25 -1.21 -6.38
C ARG A 179 -9.22 -0.24 -7.05
N GLU A 180 -10.37 0.03 -6.44
CA GLU A 180 -11.33 1.01 -6.97
C GLU A 180 -10.69 2.40 -7.10
N ASP A 181 -9.86 2.82 -6.14
CA ASP A 181 -9.12 4.08 -6.21
C ASP A 181 -8.21 4.15 -7.44
N PHE A 182 -7.53 3.05 -7.78
CA PHE A 182 -6.77 2.94 -9.03
C PHE A 182 -7.67 2.93 -10.26
N GLU A 183 -8.69 2.07 -10.31
CA GLU A 183 -9.58 1.92 -11.46
C GLU A 183 -10.31 3.23 -11.80
N CYS A 184 -10.66 4.03 -10.80
CA CYS A 184 -11.26 5.36 -10.91
C CYS A 184 -10.24 6.50 -11.02
N LEU A 185 -8.93 6.20 -11.04
CA LEU A 185 -7.87 7.21 -11.06
C LEU A 185 -8.00 8.26 -9.94
N ARG A 186 -8.56 7.86 -8.79
CA ARG A 186 -8.45 8.59 -7.52
C ARG A 186 -7.04 8.46 -6.94
N LEU A 187 -6.34 7.40 -7.35
CA LEU A 187 -4.92 7.19 -7.13
C LEU A 187 -4.27 6.91 -8.49
N ILE A 188 -3.39 7.80 -8.95
CA ILE A 188 -2.81 7.73 -10.30
C ILE A 188 -1.34 7.28 -10.18
N PRO A 189 -1.02 6.04 -10.60
CA PRO A 189 0.36 5.59 -10.62
C PRO A 189 1.10 6.23 -11.78
N CYS A 190 2.40 6.45 -11.59
CA CYS A 190 3.28 6.76 -12.70
C CYS A 190 4.65 6.14 -12.42
N TYR A 191 5.14 5.41 -13.42
CA TYR A 191 6.39 4.69 -13.32
C TYR A 191 7.54 5.64 -13.01
N ASN A 192 8.38 5.31 -12.03
CA ASN A 192 9.49 6.14 -11.55
C ASN A 192 9.12 7.54 -11.01
N ARG A 193 7.84 7.84 -10.80
CA ARG A 193 7.37 9.13 -10.28
C ARG A 193 6.51 8.95 -9.05
N THR A 194 6.34 10.03 -8.29
CA THR A 194 5.42 10.02 -7.15
C THR A 194 4.01 9.73 -7.62
N MET A 195 3.27 8.91 -6.88
CA MET A 195 1.86 8.69 -7.17
C MET A 195 1.06 9.98 -6.93
N ILE A 196 0.00 10.23 -7.71
CA ILE A 196 -0.89 11.39 -7.47
C ILE A 196 -2.12 10.90 -6.69
N GLU A 197 -2.38 11.53 -5.55
CA GLU A 197 -3.64 11.39 -4.81
C GLU A 197 -4.67 12.40 -5.33
N ALA A 198 -5.56 11.93 -6.20
CA ALA A 198 -6.53 12.76 -6.92
C ALA A 198 -7.95 12.70 -6.34
N LYS A 199 -8.12 12.18 -5.12
CA LYS A 199 -9.42 12.07 -4.42
C LYS A 199 -10.14 13.41 -4.26
N ARG A 200 -9.40 14.51 -4.15
CA ARG A 200 -9.95 15.87 -3.96
C ARG A 200 -10.22 16.61 -5.26
N VAL A 201 -9.83 16.05 -6.40
CA VAL A 201 -10.03 16.67 -7.72
C VAL A 201 -11.24 16.01 -8.39
N PRO A 202 -12.39 16.70 -8.53
CA PRO A 202 -13.57 16.15 -9.19
C PRO A 202 -13.26 15.77 -10.64
N GLU A 203 -13.85 14.69 -11.15
CA GLU A 203 -13.67 14.35 -12.57
C GLU A 203 -14.27 15.42 -13.49
N HIS A 204 -13.57 15.67 -14.60
CA HIS A 204 -13.95 16.64 -15.61
C HIS A 204 -14.14 15.95 -16.96
N THR A 205 -15.30 16.19 -17.58
CA THR A 205 -15.69 15.53 -18.83
C THR A 205 -15.28 16.27 -20.09
N ARG A 206 -14.90 17.56 -20.01
CA ARG A 206 -14.46 18.28 -21.21
C ARG A 206 -13.05 17.85 -21.58
N THR A 207 -12.83 17.64 -22.87
CA THR A 207 -11.50 17.32 -23.41
C THR A 207 -10.52 18.44 -23.07
N ILE A 208 -9.41 18.07 -22.44
CA ILE A 208 -8.30 18.96 -22.13
C ILE A 208 -7.20 18.68 -23.15
N THR A 209 -6.68 19.72 -23.79
CA THR A 209 -5.58 19.58 -24.75
C THR A 209 -4.23 19.79 -24.09
N GLU A 210 -3.18 19.26 -24.71
CA GLU A 210 -1.81 19.43 -24.23
C GLU A 210 -1.42 20.92 -24.19
N GLU A 211 -1.89 21.72 -25.16
CA GLU A 211 -1.64 23.17 -25.21
C GLU A 211 -2.25 23.90 -24.03
N GLN A 212 -3.45 23.50 -23.58
CA GLN A 212 -4.08 24.08 -22.39
C GLN A 212 -3.25 23.78 -21.14
N VAL A 213 -2.74 22.54 -21.02
CA VAL A 213 -1.85 22.15 -19.92
C VAL A 213 -0.54 22.94 -19.95
N ALA A 214 0.06 23.09 -21.13
CA ALA A 214 1.33 23.80 -21.32
C ALA A 214 1.22 25.33 -21.18
N ALA A 215 0.03 25.90 -21.37
CA ALA A 215 -0.23 27.34 -21.25
C ALA A 215 -0.41 27.83 -19.82
N GLN A 216 -0.61 26.93 -18.85
CA GLN A 216 -0.68 27.29 -17.43
C GLN A 216 0.61 27.96 -16.95
N SER A 217 0.47 28.85 -15.97
CA SER A 217 1.60 29.59 -15.36
C SER A 217 2.03 29.01 -14.01
N GLU A 218 1.14 28.25 -13.39
CA GLU A 218 1.28 27.63 -12.08
C GLU A 218 2.25 26.46 -12.12
N GLU A 219 2.80 26.08 -10.96
CA GLU A 219 3.62 24.88 -10.84
C GLU A 219 2.83 23.62 -11.26
N TRP A 220 3.53 22.58 -11.72
CA TRP A 220 2.94 21.30 -12.06
C TRP A 220 2.16 20.69 -10.87
N GLY A 221 1.02 20.07 -11.17
CA GLY A 221 0.17 19.41 -10.21
C GLY A 221 -1.14 20.14 -9.93
N THR A 222 -1.57 21.02 -10.84
CA THR A 222 -2.90 21.64 -10.76
C THR A 222 -4.02 20.63 -11.03
N ASP A 223 -5.24 20.99 -10.69
CA ASP A 223 -6.42 20.18 -11.02
C ASP A 223 -6.50 19.90 -12.53
N LEU A 224 -6.13 20.86 -13.40
CA LEU A 224 -6.11 20.66 -14.86
C LEU A 224 -5.06 19.62 -15.27
N ASP A 225 -3.88 19.63 -14.66
CA ASP A 225 -2.83 18.64 -14.90
C ASP A 225 -3.33 17.23 -14.52
N VAL A 226 -3.96 17.10 -13.36
CA VAL A 226 -4.54 15.83 -12.88
C VAL A 226 -5.61 15.31 -13.84
N GLN A 227 -6.52 16.18 -14.29
CA GLN A 227 -7.57 15.78 -15.24
C GLN A 227 -7.01 15.39 -16.60
N TYR A 228 -5.98 16.10 -17.08
CA TYR A 228 -5.33 15.74 -18.33
C TYR A 228 -4.69 14.35 -18.25
N ILE A 229 -3.96 14.04 -17.17
CA ILE A 229 -3.38 12.70 -16.98
C ILE A 229 -4.47 11.63 -16.91
N ARG A 230 -5.61 11.90 -16.26
CA ARG A 230 -6.76 10.98 -16.26
C ARG A 230 -7.25 10.67 -17.67
N GLN A 231 -7.52 11.71 -18.46
CA GLN A 231 -7.98 11.55 -19.85
C GLN A 231 -6.94 10.84 -20.71
N LEU A 232 -5.66 11.15 -20.51
CA LEU A 232 -4.55 10.50 -21.19
C LEU A 232 -4.55 8.99 -20.90
N TYR A 233 -4.57 8.58 -19.63
CA TYR A 233 -4.56 7.17 -19.24
C TYR A 233 -5.80 6.42 -19.75
N ARG A 234 -6.97 7.06 -19.69
CA ARG A 234 -8.21 6.51 -20.25
C ARG A 234 -8.10 6.31 -21.77
N SER A 235 -7.49 7.23 -22.50
CA SER A 235 -7.26 7.07 -23.95
C SER A 235 -6.29 5.93 -24.29
N PHE A 236 -5.42 5.57 -23.34
CA PHE A 236 -4.58 4.37 -23.42
C PHE A 236 -5.23 3.09 -22.87
N GLY A 237 -6.53 3.11 -22.55
CA GLY A 237 -7.31 1.90 -22.21
C GLY A 237 -7.39 1.59 -20.71
N TRP A 238 -7.12 2.57 -19.84
CA TRP A 238 -7.19 2.38 -18.39
C TRP A 238 -8.60 1.96 -17.90
N PRO A 239 -8.73 0.98 -16.97
CA PRO A 239 -7.65 0.17 -16.39
C PRO A 239 -7.43 -1.17 -17.12
N HIS A 240 -8.42 -1.69 -17.86
CA HIS A 240 -8.45 -3.10 -18.27
C HIS A 240 -7.65 -3.43 -19.54
N ALA A 241 -7.44 -2.46 -20.43
CA ALA A 241 -6.68 -2.62 -21.68
C ALA A 241 -5.52 -1.62 -21.73
N PHE A 242 -4.93 -1.34 -20.57
CA PHE A 242 -4.00 -0.24 -20.41
C PHE A 242 -2.68 -0.49 -21.13
N ARG A 243 -2.40 0.34 -22.13
CA ARG A 243 -1.14 0.36 -22.88
C ARG A 243 -0.09 1.16 -22.10
N LYS A 244 0.41 0.52 -21.04
CA LYS A 244 1.31 1.12 -20.04
C LYS A 244 2.50 1.87 -20.65
N ASP A 245 3.27 1.22 -21.52
CA ASP A 245 4.51 1.79 -22.04
C ASP A 245 4.24 3.01 -22.97
N GLU A 246 3.16 2.96 -23.74
CA GLU A 246 2.71 4.10 -24.57
C GLU A 246 2.26 5.28 -23.69
N ALA A 247 1.51 5.01 -22.62
CA ALA A 247 1.08 6.03 -21.68
C ALA A 247 2.25 6.68 -20.94
N ILE A 248 3.23 5.89 -20.49
CA ILE A 248 4.47 6.41 -19.87
C ILE A 248 5.22 7.30 -20.86
N GLY A 249 5.39 6.85 -22.11
CA GLY A 249 6.04 7.64 -23.16
C GLY A 249 5.33 8.97 -23.43
N ALA A 250 3.99 8.98 -23.42
CA ALA A 250 3.21 10.21 -23.57
C ALA A 250 3.38 11.17 -22.38
N VAL A 251 3.41 10.65 -21.14
CA VAL A 251 3.70 11.46 -19.95
C VAL A 251 5.11 12.04 -20.00
N ASP A 252 6.12 11.27 -20.39
CA ASP A 252 7.49 11.74 -20.48
C ASP A 252 7.66 12.83 -21.54
N GLN A 253 6.97 12.71 -22.68
CA GLN A 253 6.92 13.76 -23.69
C GLN A 253 6.30 15.06 -23.15
N LEU A 254 5.17 14.97 -22.43
CA LEU A 254 4.56 16.13 -21.77
C LEU A 254 5.54 16.76 -20.78
N MET A 255 6.13 15.96 -19.89
CA MET A 255 7.08 16.43 -18.89
C MET A 255 8.28 17.12 -19.53
N GLY A 256 8.77 16.60 -20.66
CA GLY A 256 9.86 17.23 -21.42
C GLY A 256 9.53 18.63 -21.93
N LYS A 257 8.26 18.91 -22.26
CA LYS A 257 7.81 20.21 -22.80
C LYS A 257 7.60 21.26 -21.71
N ILE A 258 7.16 20.86 -20.51
CA ILE A 258 6.75 21.80 -19.45
C ILE A 258 7.80 22.00 -18.35
N LYS A 259 8.76 21.08 -18.21
CA LYS A 259 9.70 21.04 -17.06
C LYS A 259 10.44 22.36 -16.79
N ASP A 260 10.85 23.06 -17.84
CA ASP A 260 11.67 24.26 -17.71
C ASP A 260 10.83 25.50 -17.32
N LYS A 261 9.50 25.41 -17.45
CA LYS A 261 8.56 26.51 -17.16
C LYS A 261 7.81 26.31 -15.85
N ARG A 262 7.35 25.08 -15.59
CA ARG A 262 6.38 24.76 -14.52
C ARG A 262 6.92 23.77 -13.49
N GLY A 263 8.19 23.40 -13.57
CA GLY A 263 8.74 22.29 -12.80
C GLY A 263 8.33 20.93 -13.37
N LYS A 264 8.69 19.85 -12.67
CA LYS A 264 8.50 18.48 -13.13
C LYS A 264 7.72 17.65 -12.13
N TRP A 265 6.98 16.65 -12.63
CA TRP A 265 6.48 15.58 -11.79
C TRP A 265 7.67 14.87 -11.12
N LYS A 266 7.73 14.95 -9.79
CA LYS A 266 8.81 14.43 -8.96
C LYS A 266 9.11 12.96 -9.27
N PHE A 267 10.39 12.67 -9.54
CA PHE A 267 10.89 11.31 -9.68
C PHE A 267 11.10 10.66 -8.31
N MET A 268 11.04 9.33 -8.28
CA MET A 268 11.20 8.51 -7.08
C MET A 268 12.64 8.34 -6.57
N TRP A 269 13.69 8.77 -7.28
CA TRP A 269 15.06 8.36 -6.97
C TRP A 269 15.62 8.86 -5.61
N SER A 270 15.90 7.84 -4.78
CA SER A 270 17.05 7.54 -3.90
C SER A 270 17.37 8.43 -2.69
N ASN A 271 16.82 8.04 -1.54
CA ASN A 271 17.50 8.11 -0.25
C ASN A 271 17.65 6.69 0.34
N ARG A 272 18.49 5.85 -0.27
CA ARG A 272 19.24 4.77 0.41
C ARG A 272 20.60 4.55 -0.28
N ASN A 273 21.33 5.64 -0.55
CA ASN A 273 22.78 5.53 -0.64
C ASN A 273 23.32 5.49 0.80
N GLY A 274 23.40 4.28 1.34
CA GLY A 274 23.96 4.00 2.65
C GLY A 274 23.38 2.71 3.20
N LEU A 275 24.26 1.72 3.38
CA LEU A 275 24.01 0.37 3.90
C LEU A 275 23.64 -0.67 2.81
N SER A 276 24.57 -0.85 1.88
CA SER A 276 25.03 -2.19 1.50
C SER A 276 25.74 -2.87 2.68
#